data_AF-A0A0J1ASW0-F1
#
_entry.id   AF-A0A0J1ASW0-F1
#
_cell.length_a   1.000
_cell.length_b   1.000
_cell.length_c   1.000
_cell.angle_alpha   90.00
_cell.angle_beta   90.00
_cell.angle_gamma   90.00
#
_symmetry.space_group_name_H-M   'P 1'
#
loop_
_entity.id
_entity.type
_entity.pdbx_description
1 polymer ?
#
loop_
_entity_poly.entity_id
_entity_poly.type
_entity_poly.pdbx_seq_one_letter_code
_entity_poly.pdbx_strand_id
1 'polypeptide(L)'
;MSTMTAPTLFTLPPHLQESIAALVAADVAPARLQDDLRAALAAAGIEEMEESDVDAEPTDGPSKPDEPSPATAASAGSDAGSEPVDVKPPRRKPPTIGGELLDALAAWAGSARDRLVSAGLDPADYSFIGLLAGTEVYLPPRQRALAAAADKALADREKANPFLPTYMSPTPPSLGSEYRQMSRQVATVLNVLFSIFGVGGGVYYAARSVGWARERAILLGILAGVVVGIADSVLLWIFKVRLKKDRRDTARRRVRLNKGSAGIPGSAKVLSLGGEGEGEGEGESEVIAALEEVDVTSASASASTPAKRTLRLRRKPLS
;
A
#
# COMPACT_ATOMS: atom_id res chain seq x y z
N MET A 1 -14.72 -23.86 -21.02
CA MET A 1 -13.35 -23.40 -21.31
C MET A 1 -12.78 -22.87 -20.01
N SER A 2 -12.01 -23.69 -19.28
CA SER A 2 -11.28 -23.19 -18.11
C SER A 2 -10.14 -22.31 -18.63
N THR A 3 -10.17 -21.03 -18.29
CA THR A 3 -9.03 -20.14 -18.52
C THR A 3 -7.86 -20.71 -17.73
N MET A 4 -6.85 -21.24 -18.42
CA MET A 4 -5.61 -21.68 -17.77
C MET A 4 -4.90 -20.43 -17.26
N THR A 5 -5.02 -20.17 -15.96
CA THR A 5 -4.25 -19.14 -15.28
C THR A 5 -2.78 -19.53 -15.37
N ALA A 6 -1.92 -18.63 -15.85
CA ALA A 6 -0.49 -18.90 -15.88
C ALA A 6 0.01 -19.16 -14.45
N PRO A 7 0.78 -20.23 -14.20
CA PRO A 7 1.26 -20.56 -12.86
C PRO A 7 2.16 -19.44 -12.35
N THR A 8 1.93 -19.01 -11.11
CA THR A 8 2.81 -18.07 -10.41
C THR A 8 4.11 -18.79 -10.06
N LEU A 9 5.24 -18.25 -10.50
CA LEU A 9 6.56 -18.79 -10.22
C LEU A 9 7.22 -17.99 -9.09
N PHE A 10 7.88 -18.69 -8.18
CA PHE A 10 8.63 -18.10 -7.07
C PHE A 10 10.10 -18.45 -7.21
N THR A 11 11.00 -17.52 -6.92
CA THR A 11 12.43 -17.79 -6.85
C THR A 11 12.75 -18.67 -5.65
N LEU A 12 13.66 -19.63 -5.83
CA LEU A 12 14.06 -20.58 -4.80
C LEU A 12 15.36 -20.10 -4.11
N PRO A 13 15.28 -19.44 -2.95
CA PRO A 13 16.46 -19.09 -2.18
C PRO A 13 17.21 -20.35 -1.68
N PRO A 14 18.52 -20.26 -1.38
CA PRO A 14 19.34 -21.42 -1.03
C PRO A 14 18.82 -22.23 0.16
N HIS A 15 18.32 -21.56 1.21
CA HIS A 15 17.80 -22.26 2.40
C HIS A 15 16.55 -23.11 2.07
N LEU A 16 15.71 -22.67 1.14
CA LEU A 16 14.56 -23.47 0.71
C LEU A 16 14.98 -24.65 -0.16
N GLN A 17 16.02 -24.48 -0.98
CA GLN A 17 16.59 -25.61 -1.72
C GLN A 17 17.10 -26.68 -0.75
N GLU A 18 17.78 -26.27 0.33
CA GLU A 18 18.26 -27.16 1.39
C GLU A 18 17.11 -27.85 2.13
N SER A 19 16.07 -27.11 2.54
CA SER A 19 14.90 -27.68 3.22
C SER A 19 14.13 -28.65 2.33
N ILE A 20 13.90 -28.31 1.05
CA ILE A 20 13.22 -29.20 0.10
C ILE A 20 14.09 -30.44 -0.16
N ALA A 21 15.40 -30.29 -0.30
CA ALA A 21 16.32 -31.41 -0.47
C ALA A 21 16.34 -32.33 0.75
N ALA A 22 16.34 -31.78 1.97
CA ALA A 22 16.25 -32.55 3.21
C ALA A 22 14.95 -33.34 3.29
N LEU A 23 13.83 -32.73 2.88
CA LEU A 23 12.54 -33.41 2.84
C LEU A 23 12.50 -34.55 1.81
N VAL A 24 13.05 -34.32 0.62
CA VAL A 24 13.14 -35.34 -0.44
C VAL A 24 14.07 -36.48 -0.02
N ALA A 25 15.15 -36.19 0.68
CA ALA A 25 16.09 -37.20 1.20
C ALA A 25 15.48 -38.06 2.32
N ALA A 26 14.58 -37.49 3.13
CA ALA A 26 13.91 -38.20 4.22
C ALA A 26 12.78 -39.13 3.74
N ASP A 27 12.35 -39.04 2.46
CA ASP A 27 11.32 -39.90 1.85
C ASP A 27 9.96 -39.93 2.59
N VAL A 28 9.62 -38.84 3.28
CA VAL A 28 8.42 -38.78 4.15
C VAL A 28 7.17 -38.30 3.39
N ALA A 29 7.36 -37.57 2.31
CA ALA A 29 6.29 -36.98 1.50
C ALA A 29 5.61 -38.03 0.59
N PRO A 30 4.34 -37.81 0.17
CA PRO A 30 3.68 -38.69 -0.78
C PRO A 30 4.44 -38.76 -2.11
N ALA A 31 4.47 -39.93 -2.75
CA ALA A 31 5.27 -40.15 -3.97
C ALA A 31 5.07 -39.08 -5.05
N ARG A 32 3.82 -38.68 -5.33
CA ARG A 32 3.51 -37.60 -6.29
C ARG A 32 4.20 -36.28 -5.95
N LEU A 33 4.09 -35.85 -4.69
CA LEU A 33 4.70 -34.61 -4.21
C LEU A 33 6.23 -34.70 -4.28
N GLN A 34 6.81 -35.87 -3.95
CA GLN A 34 8.25 -36.06 -4.08
C GLN A 34 8.74 -35.97 -5.52
N ASP A 35 8.01 -36.56 -6.47
CA ASP A 35 8.37 -36.52 -7.89
C ASP A 35 8.35 -35.07 -8.40
N ASP A 36 7.33 -34.29 -7.99
CA ASP A 36 7.23 -32.87 -8.33
C ASP A 36 8.35 -32.03 -7.68
N LEU A 37 8.69 -32.29 -6.41
CA LEU A 37 9.80 -31.60 -5.72
C LEU A 37 11.16 -31.97 -6.31
N ARG A 38 11.37 -33.24 -6.69
CA ARG A 38 12.58 -33.68 -7.41
C ARG A 38 12.68 -33.03 -8.77
N ALA A 39 11.57 -32.94 -9.51
CA ALA A 39 11.53 -32.25 -10.79
C ALA A 39 11.85 -30.75 -10.64
N ALA A 40 11.30 -30.09 -9.60
CA ALA A 40 11.59 -28.69 -9.30
C ALA A 40 13.07 -28.48 -8.90
N LEU A 41 13.64 -29.34 -8.06
CA LEU A 41 15.07 -29.30 -7.70
C LEU A 41 15.98 -29.58 -8.90
N ALA A 42 15.60 -30.52 -9.77
CA ALA A 42 16.33 -30.79 -11.01
C ALA A 42 16.29 -29.58 -11.96
N ALA A 43 15.12 -28.98 -12.15
CA ALA A 43 14.97 -27.75 -12.94
C ALA A 43 15.74 -26.57 -12.35
N ALA A 44 15.85 -26.50 -11.01
CA ALA A 44 16.66 -25.52 -10.31
C ALA A 44 18.18 -25.72 -10.50
N GLY A 45 18.62 -26.99 -10.64
CA GLY A 45 20.03 -27.35 -10.82
C GLY A 45 20.49 -27.36 -12.28
N ILE A 46 19.58 -27.50 -13.24
CA ILE A 46 19.88 -27.36 -14.66
C ILE A 46 20.04 -25.86 -14.94
N GLU A 47 21.29 -25.41 -15.02
CA GLU A 47 21.61 -24.09 -15.55
C GLU A 47 21.24 -24.04 -17.03
N GLU A 48 19.95 -23.78 -17.33
CA GLU A 48 19.53 -23.45 -18.68
C GLU A 48 20.21 -22.12 -19.05
N MET A 49 21.26 -22.22 -19.86
CA MET A 49 21.71 -21.11 -20.69
C MET A 49 20.58 -20.84 -21.68
N GLU A 50 19.71 -19.89 -21.33
CA GLU A 50 18.77 -19.33 -22.28
C GLU A 50 19.62 -18.69 -23.39
N GLU A 51 19.62 -19.36 -24.54
CA GLU A 51 20.18 -18.83 -25.77
C GLU A 51 19.58 -17.45 -25.94
N SER A 52 20.45 -16.44 -25.90
CA SER A 52 20.04 -15.05 -25.93
C SER A 52 19.28 -14.82 -27.23
N ASP A 53 17.96 -14.89 -27.17
CA ASP A 53 17.09 -14.20 -28.10
C ASP A 53 17.55 -12.75 -28.02
N VAL A 54 18.36 -12.39 -29.01
CA VAL A 54 18.91 -11.06 -29.23
C VAL A 54 17.72 -10.12 -29.16
N ASP A 55 17.58 -9.45 -28.01
CA ASP A 55 16.66 -8.35 -27.83
C ASP A 55 17.01 -7.33 -28.92
N ALA A 56 16.29 -7.41 -30.04
CA ALA A 56 16.15 -6.31 -30.95
C ALA A 56 15.52 -5.20 -30.12
N GLU A 57 16.37 -4.35 -29.54
CA GLU A 57 15.95 -3.05 -29.06
C GLU A 57 15.10 -2.44 -30.19
N PRO A 58 13.81 -2.13 -29.95
CA PRO A 58 13.08 -1.30 -30.88
C PRO A 58 13.71 0.09 -30.76
N THR A 59 14.74 0.35 -31.56
CA THR A 59 15.25 1.70 -31.85
C THR A 59 14.24 2.45 -32.70
N ASP A 60 13.00 2.58 -32.21
CA ASP A 60 12.01 3.52 -32.74
C ASP A 60 11.97 4.72 -31.79
N GLY A 61 13.12 5.42 -31.74
CA GLY A 61 13.10 6.84 -31.43
C GLY A 61 12.52 7.55 -32.65
N PRO A 62 11.43 8.33 -32.53
CA PRO A 62 10.96 9.15 -33.63
C PRO A 62 12.07 10.13 -34.00
N SER A 63 12.65 9.92 -35.18
CA SER A 63 13.57 10.85 -35.83
C SER A 63 12.98 12.24 -35.74
N LYS A 64 13.60 13.07 -34.90
CA LYS A 64 13.31 14.49 -34.83
C LYS A 64 13.59 15.03 -36.24
N PRO A 65 12.59 15.62 -36.93
CA PRO A 65 12.83 16.15 -38.27
C PRO A 65 13.90 17.25 -38.19
N ASP A 66 14.83 17.16 -39.12
CA ASP A 66 16.03 17.98 -39.29
C ASP A 66 15.74 19.48 -39.15
N GLU A 67 16.40 20.13 -38.19
CA GLU A 67 16.74 21.55 -38.31
C GLU A 67 18.08 21.63 -39.08
N PRO A 68 18.11 22.24 -40.28
CA PRO A 68 19.36 22.48 -40.97
C PRO A 68 20.11 23.64 -40.30
N SER A 69 21.28 23.36 -39.72
CA SER A 69 22.24 24.40 -39.34
C SER A 69 23.54 24.22 -40.14
N PRO A 70 24.10 25.29 -40.73
CA PRO A 70 25.12 25.18 -41.76
C PRO A 70 26.53 25.00 -41.18
N ALA A 71 27.33 24.29 -41.98
CA ALA A 71 28.78 24.14 -42.02
C ALA A 71 29.65 25.06 -41.13
N THR A 72 30.73 24.51 -40.57
CA THR A 72 32.10 24.67 -41.13
C THR A 72 33.18 23.95 -40.28
N ALA A 73 34.05 23.21 -40.99
CA ALA A 73 35.46 22.87 -40.76
C ALA A 73 35.92 21.94 -39.60
N ALA A 74 36.22 20.70 -40.01
CA ALA A 74 37.57 20.10 -40.07
C ALA A 74 38.52 20.19 -38.86
N SER A 75 38.76 19.03 -38.24
CA SER A 75 40.08 18.46 -37.88
C SER A 75 39.84 17.07 -37.30
N ALA A 76 39.99 15.98 -38.06
CA ALA A 76 41.24 15.27 -38.30
C ALA A 76 41.97 14.89 -37.00
N GLY A 77 41.89 13.60 -36.64
CA GLY A 77 42.88 12.93 -35.82
C GLY A 77 42.32 12.11 -34.66
N SER A 78 42.73 10.85 -34.65
CA SER A 78 42.99 10.04 -33.46
C SER A 78 41.93 9.00 -33.08
N ASP A 79 42.26 7.80 -33.56
CA ASP A 79 42.35 6.57 -32.78
C ASP A 79 41.07 5.73 -32.65
N ALA A 80 41.07 4.71 -33.49
CA ALA A 80 40.16 3.57 -33.47
C ALA A 80 40.42 2.72 -32.22
N GLY A 81 40.02 3.24 -31.05
CA GLY A 81 39.75 2.43 -29.88
C GLY A 81 38.45 1.68 -30.14
N SER A 82 38.54 0.48 -30.72
CA SER A 82 37.47 -0.49 -30.66
C SER A 82 37.16 -0.74 -29.18
N GLU A 83 36.13 -0.07 -28.66
CA GLU A 83 35.61 -0.34 -27.33
C GLU A 83 35.41 -1.85 -27.24
N PRO A 84 35.97 -2.52 -26.22
CA PRO A 84 35.74 -3.93 -26.04
C PRO A 84 34.22 -4.09 -25.95
N VAL A 85 33.66 -4.85 -26.89
CA VAL A 85 32.26 -5.26 -26.84
C VAL A 85 32.09 -5.88 -25.46
N ASP A 86 31.42 -5.17 -24.57
CA ASP A 86 31.16 -5.61 -23.21
C ASP A 86 30.16 -6.75 -23.33
N VAL A 87 30.70 -7.96 -23.58
CA VAL A 87 29.93 -9.19 -23.68
C VAL A 87 29.38 -9.44 -22.29
N LYS A 88 28.21 -8.88 -22.03
CA LYS A 88 27.46 -9.07 -20.82
C LYS A 88 27.31 -10.59 -20.62
N PRO A 89 27.80 -11.15 -19.51
CA PRO A 89 27.77 -12.59 -19.32
C PRO A 89 26.33 -13.09 -19.41
N PRO A 90 26.10 -14.29 -20.00
CA PRO A 90 24.76 -14.85 -20.12
C PRO A 90 24.10 -14.88 -18.74
N ARG A 91 22.93 -14.26 -18.64
CA ARG A 91 22.19 -14.18 -17.38
C ARG A 91 21.58 -15.55 -17.10
N ARG A 92 22.06 -16.22 -16.05
CA ARG A 92 21.46 -17.49 -15.58
C ARG A 92 20.05 -17.23 -15.05
N LYS A 93 19.09 -18.05 -15.45
CA LYS A 93 17.75 -18.02 -14.85
C LYS A 93 17.86 -18.42 -13.38
N PRO A 94 17.26 -17.66 -12.45
CA PRO A 94 17.22 -18.10 -11.07
C PRO A 94 16.36 -19.38 -10.98
N PRO A 95 16.70 -20.30 -10.07
CA PRO A 95 15.88 -21.47 -9.81
C PRO A 95 14.49 -21.02 -9.36
N THR A 96 13.45 -21.60 -9.94
CA THR A 96 12.05 -21.25 -9.64
C THR A 96 11.20 -22.47 -9.32
N ILE A 97 10.14 -22.26 -8.54
CA ILE A 97 9.14 -23.27 -8.19
C ILE A 97 7.73 -22.71 -8.42
N GLY A 98 6.79 -23.56 -8.79
CA GLY A 98 5.39 -23.19 -8.95
C GLY A 98 4.71 -22.96 -7.60
N GLY A 99 3.86 -21.93 -7.52
CA GLY A 99 3.08 -21.63 -6.32
C GLY A 99 2.18 -22.77 -5.86
N GLU A 100 1.56 -23.49 -6.81
CA GLU A 100 0.71 -24.65 -6.50
C GLU A 100 1.47 -25.77 -5.78
N LEU A 101 2.76 -25.95 -6.12
CA LEU A 101 3.61 -26.94 -5.47
C LEU A 101 3.98 -26.52 -4.04
N LEU A 102 4.23 -25.23 -3.81
CA LEU A 102 4.44 -24.68 -2.46
C LEU A 102 3.18 -24.80 -1.60
N ASP A 103 2.01 -24.52 -2.17
CA ASP A 103 0.71 -24.67 -1.49
C ASP A 103 0.46 -26.13 -1.12
N ALA A 104 0.68 -27.06 -2.06
CA ALA A 104 0.54 -28.49 -1.82
C ALA A 104 1.51 -28.98 -0.74
N LEU A 105 2.76 -28.50 -0.76
CA LEU A 105 3.77 -28.82 0.24
C LEU A 105 3.38 -28.29 1.63
N ALA A 106 2.95 -27.03 1.73
CA ALA A 106 2.51 -26.41 2.98
C ALA A 106 1.28 -27.11 3.57
N ALA A 107 0.28 -27.42 2.73
CA ALA A 107 -0.92 -28.13 3.13
C ALA A 107 -0.59 -29.54 3.64
N TRP A 108 0.28 -30.26 2.92
CA TRP A 108 0.75 -31.56 3.36
C TRP A 108 1.50 -31.48 4.69
N ALA A 109 2.48 -30.58 4.81
CA ALA A 109 3.27 -30.41 6.02
C ALA A 109 2.41 -30.08 7.25
N GLY A 110 1.37 -29.26 7.08
CA GLY A 110 0.40 -28.97 8.14
C GLY A 110 -0.37 -30.19 8.63
N SER A 111 -0.71 -31.12 7.73
CA SER A 111 -1.39 -32.39 8.07
C SER A 111 -0.46 -33.51 8.55
N ALA A 112 0.82 -33.47 8.17
CA ALA A 112 1.80 -34.53 8.39
C ALA A 112 2.84 -34.18 9.47
N ARG A 113 2.49 -33.30 10.42
CA ARG A 113 3.39 -32.76 11.44
C ARG A 113 4.16 -33.84 12.20
N ASP A 114 3.47 -34.89 12.66
CA ASP A 114 4.10 -35.97 13.43
C ASP A 114 5.12 -36.76 12.60
N ARG A 115 4.88 -36.90 11.28
CA ARG A 115 5.81 -37.58 10.38
C ARG A 115 7.09 -36.77 10.19
N LEU A 116 6.97 -35.45 10.02
CA LEU A 116 8.12 -34.54 9.93
C LEU A 116 8.97 -34.60 11.22
N VAL A 117 8.32 -34.53 12.39
CA VAL A 117 9.01 -34.63 13.68
C VAL A 117 9.69 -35.99 13.84
N SER A 118 9.04 -37.09 13.44
CA SER A 118 9.64 -38.44 13.50
C SER A 118 10.87 -38.59 12.60
N ALA A 119 10.95 -37.81 11.52
CA ALA A 119 12.10 -37.75 10.62
C ALA A 119 13.17 -36.74 11.05
N GLY A 120 12.99 -36.07 12.21
CA GLY A 120 13.93 -35.06 12.71
C GLY A 120 13.89 -33.73 11.96
N LEU A 121 12.81 -33.47 11.20
CA LEU A 121 12.60 -32.21 10.47
C LEU A 121 11.68 -31.29 11.28
N ASP A 122 11.98 -29.97 11.29
CA ASP A 122 11.11 -28.99 11.96
C ASP A 122 9.89 -28.67 11.07
N PRO A 123 8.65 -28.92 11.54
CA PRO A 123 7.45 -28.56 10.78
C PRO A 123 7.31 -27.05 10.49
N ALA A 124 7.96 -26.18 11.28
CA ALA A 124 7.89 -24.73 11.09
C ALA A 124 8.51 -24.29 9.76
N ASP A 125 9.60 -24.96 9.32
CA ASP A 125 10.32 -24.64 8.08
C ASP A 125 9.48 -24.95 6.82
N TYR A 126 8.54 -25.89 6.94
CA TYR A 126 7.62 -26.29 5.85
C TYR A 126 6.23 -25.64 5.98
N SER A 127 6.04 -24.75 6.96
CA SER A 127 4.84 -23.94 7.02
C SER A 127 4.78 -22.99 5.81
N PHE A 128 3.59 -22.58 5.38
CA PHE A 128 3.45 -21.64 4.25
C PHE A 128 4.28 -20.36 4.43
N ILE A 129 4.40 -19.89 5.68
CA ILE A 129 5.21 -18.71 6.02
C ILE A 129 6.71 -19.02 5.88
N GLY A 130 7.16 -20.19 6.37
CA GLY A 130 8.55 -20.64 6.23
C GLY A 130 8.95 -20.82 4.76
N LEU A 131 8.08 -21.44 3.97
CA LEU A 131 8.27 -21.66 2.54
C LEU A 131 8.22 -20.37 1.70
N LEU A 132 7.54 -19.33 2.16
CA LEU A 132 7.56 -18.03 1.49
C LEU A 132 8.69 -17.11 1.97
N ALA A 133 9.33 -17.42 3.11
CA ALA A 133 10.38 -16.59 3.67
C ALA A 133 11.58 -16.53 2.72
N GLY A 134 11.85 -15.33 2.18
CA GLY A 134 12.94 -15.09 1.24
C GLY A 134 12.66 -15.50 -0.21
N THR A 135 11.44 -15.95 -0.52
CA THR A 135 11.01 -16.13 -1.92
C THR A 135 10.60 -14.79 -2.53
N GLU A 136 10.92 -14.58 -3.80
CA GLU A 136 10.42 -13.46 -4.59
C GLU A 136 9.54 -14.00 -5.72
N VAL A 137 8.52 -13.25 -6.11
CA VAL A 137 7.73 -13.61 -7.29
C VAL A 137 8.59 -13.45 -8.52
N TYR A 138 8.85 -14.54 -9.25
CA TYR A 138 9.60 -14.50 -10.48
C TYR A 138 8.75 -13.88 -11.58
N LEU A 139 9.15 -12.68 -12.01
CA LEU A 139 8.59 -12.03 -13.19
C LEU A 139 9.52 -12.28 -14.38
N PRO A 140 9.02 -12.89 -15.48
CA PRO A 140 9.78 -12.99 -16.72
C PRO A 140 10.36 -11.63 -17.16
N PRO A 141 11.55 -11.59 -17.79
CA PRO A 141 12.21 -10.32 -18.14
C PRO A 141 11.33 -9.34 -18.90
N ARG A 142 10.52 -9.83 -19.85
CA ARG A 142 9.54 -9.02 -20.60
C ARG A 142 8.48 -8.39 -19.70
N GLN A 143 7.92 -9.16 -18.76
CA GLN A 143 6.93 -8.65 -17.80
C GLN A 143 7.56 -7.67 -16.80
N ARG A 144 8.80 -7.94 -16.36
CA ARG A 144 9.54 -7.02 -15.50
C ARG A 144 9.84 -5.70 -16.21
N ALA A 145 10.18 -5.74 -17.49
CA ALA A 145 10.37 -4.53 -18.31
C ALA A 145 9.06 -3.74 -18.45
N LEU A 146 7.92 -4.43 -18.67
CA LEU A 146 6.61 -3.79 -18.71
C LEU A 146 6.21 -3.17 -17.36
N ALA A 147 6.42 -3.88 -16.25
CA ALA A 147 6.17 -3.37 -14.91
C ALA A 147 7.05 -2.15 -14.60
N ALA A 148 8.35 -2.22 -14.92
CA ALA A 148 9.28 -1.10 -14.75
C ALA A 148 8.93 0.09 -15.64
N ALA A 149 8.46 -0.15 -16.87
CA ALA A 149 7.98 0.90 -17.76
C ALA A 149 6.69 1.55 -17.22
N ALA A 150 5.78 0.77 -16.64
CA ALA A 150 4.58 1.27 -16.00
C ALA A 150 4.92 2.11 -14.75
N ASP A 151 5.86 1.66 -13.92
CA ASP A 151 6.33 2.40 -12.75
C ASP A 151 7.04 3.70 -13.14
N LYS A 152 7.87 3.68 -14.19
CA LYS A 152 8.48 4.89 -14.75
C LYS A 152 7.42 5.85 -15.29
N ALA A 153 6.42 5.35 -16.01
CA ALA A 153 5.32 6.17 -16.51
C ALA A 153 4.51 6.81 -15.36
N LEU A 154 4.33 6.09 -14.24
CA LEU A 154 3.72 6.64 -13.02
C LEU A 154 4.60 7.70 -12.37
N ALA A 155 5.90 7.45 -12.23
CA ALA A 155 6.85 8.39 -11.64
C ALA A 155 7.01 9.66 -12.49
N ASP A 156 7.09 9.53 -13.81
CA ASP A 156 7.14 10.64 -14.75
C ASP A 156 5.84 11.42 -14.72
N ARG A 157 4.69 10.76 -14.51
CA ARG A 157 3.40 11.42 -14.30
C ARG A 157 3.31 12.14 -12.96
N GLU A 158 3.90 11.60 -11.89
CA GLU A 158 4.01 12.29 -10.60
C GLU A 158 4.94 13.51 -10.68
N LYS A 159 5.97 13.46 -11.52
CA LYS A 159 6.85 14.60 -11.83
C LYS A 159 6.23 15.58 -12.83
N ALA A 160 5.37 15.12 -13.73
CA ALA A 160 4.75 15.93 -14.75
C ALA A 160 3.74 16.91 -14.14
N ASN A 161 4.24 18.13 -13.93
CA ASN A 161 3.55 19.34 -13.52
C ASN A 161 2.95 19.36 -12.09
N PRO A 162 3.70 19.91 -11.11
CA PRO A 162 3.13 20.35 -9.83
C PRO A 162 2.02 21.41 -9.97
N PHE A 163 1.80 21.93 -11.18
CA PHE A 163 0.77 22.90 -11.52
C PHE A 163 -0.47 22.29 -12.18
N LEU A 164 -0.46 20.99 -12.55
CA LEU A 164 -1.66 20.32 -13.02
C LEU A 164 -2.42 19.74 -11.83
N PRO A 165 -3.69 20.11 -11.64
CA PRO A 165 -4.47 19.60 -10.52
C PRO A 165 -4.65 18.09 -10.63
N THR A 166 -4.47 17.38 -9.52
CA THR A 166 -4.56 15.91 -9.39
C THR A 166 -5.85 15.29 -9.96
N TYR A 167 -6.90 16.09 -10.18
CA TYR A 167 -8.19 15.68 -10.73
C TYR A 167 -8.28 15.70 -12.26
N MET A 168 -7.31 16.27 -12.98
CA MET A 168 -7.30 16.26 -14.45
C MET A 168 -6.47 15.14 -15.07
N SER A 169 -5.72 14.40 -14.26
CA SER A 169 -5.09 13.17 -14.73
C SER A 169 -6.14 12.06 -14.57
N PRO A 170 -6.65 11.44 -15.65
CA PRO A 170 -7.56 10.31 -15.56
C PRO A 170 -6.75 9.14 -15.03
N THR A 171 -6.72 9.00 -13.71
CA THR A 171 -6.13 7.84 -13.06
C THR A 171 -7.31 6.97 -12.66
N PRO A 172 -7.46 5.76 -13.22
CA PRO A 172 -8.42 4.83 -12.66
C PRO A 172 -8.08 4.63 -11.18
N PRO A 173 -9.07 4.57 -10.28
CA PRO A 173 -8.83 4.32 -8.86
C PRO A 173 -7.98 3.05 -8.76
N SER A 174 -6.71 3.19 -8.38
CA SER A 174 -5.86 2.04 -8.20
C SER A 174 -6.43 1.24 -7.03
N LEU A 175 -6.77 -0.03 -7.26
CA LEU A 175 -7.29 -0.96 -6.26
C LEU A 175 -6.48 -0.95 -4.95
N GLY A 176 -5.17 -0.66 -5.03
CA GLY A 176 -4.30 -0.54 -3.86
C GLY A 176 -4.60 0.65 -2.93
N SER A 177 -5.21 1.73 -3.41
CA SER A 177 -5.50 2.90 -2.56
C SER A 177 -6.73 2.68 -1.68
N GLU A 178 -7.74 1.95 -2.18
CA GLU A 178 -8.91 1.52 -1.41
C GLU A 178 -8.51 0.49 -0.36
N TYR A 179 -7.68 -0.49 -0.72
CA TYR A 179 -7.16 -1.48 0.24
C TYR A 179 -6.39 -0.81 1.40
N ARG A 180 -5.56 0.19 1.09
CA ARG A 180 -4.84 0.97 2.12
C ARG A 180 -5.77 1.82 2.99
N GLN A 181 -6.89 2.31 2.46
CA GLN A 181 -7.88 3.02 3.27
C GLN A 181 -8.64 2.06 4.17
N MET A 182 -9.05 0.91 3.64
CA MET A 182 -9.73 -0.13 4.41
C MET A 182 -8.85 -0.66 5.53
N SER A 183 -7.56 -0.94 5.27
CA SER A 183 -6.66 -1.45 6.31
C SER A 183 -6.44 -0.45 7.45
N ARG A 184 -6.35 0.84 7.15
CA ARG A 184 -6.31 1.89 8.19
C ARG A 184 -7.59 1.95 9.00
N GLN A 185 -8.74 1.79 8.36
CA GLN A 185 -10.03 1.78 9.05
C GLN A 185 -10.15 0.55 9.98
N VAL A 186 -9.77 -0.64 9.48
CA VAL A 186 -9.74 -1.87 10.27
C VAL A 186 -8.80 -1.73 11.46
N ALA A 187 -7.57 -1.22 11.26
CA ALA A 187 -6.63 -0.98 12.35
C ALA A 187 -7.20 -0.01 13.42
N THR A 188 -7.91 1.03 12.98
CA THR A 188 -8.56 1.99 13.91
C THR A 188 -9.66 1.31 14.73
N VAL A 189 -10.51 0.50 14.09
CA VAL A 189 -11.58 -0.24 14.76
C VAL A 189 -11.00 -1.25 15.76
N LEU A 190 -9.96 -1.99 15.39
CA LEU A 190 -9.29 -2.93 16.28
C LEU A 190 -8.69 -2.23 17.50
N ASN A 191 -8.06 -1.06 17.34
CA ASN A 191 -7.53 -0.28 18.47
C ASN A 191 -8.64 0.14 19.46
N VAL A 192 -9.80 0.59 18.95
CA VAL A 192 -10.95 0.94 19.80
C VAL A 192 -11.47 -0.29 20.54
N LEU A 193 -11.59 -1.44 19.86
CA LEU A 193 -12.01 -2.69 20.51
C LEU A 193 -11.03 -3.12 21.60
N PHE A 194 -9.74 -3.09 21.33
CA PHE A 194 -8.71 -3.41 22.32
C PHE A 194 -8.72 -2.45 23.51
N SER A 195 -9.02 -1.17 23.31
CA SER A 195 -9.19 -0.20 24.40
C SER A 195 -10.34 -0.60 25.34
N ILE A 196 -11.53 -0.88 24.78
CA ILE A 196 -12.73 -1.25 25.55
C ILE A 196 -12.51 -2.56 26.32
N PHE A 197 -12.03 -3.60 25.63
CA PHE A 197 -11.78 -4.91 26.26
C PHE A 197 -10.61 -4.87 27.25
N GLY A 198 -9.56 -4.10 26.94
CA GLY A 198 -8.40 -3.95 27.81
C GLY A 198 -8.77 -3.29 29.14
N VAL A 199 -9.55 -2.21 29.11
CA VAL A 199 -10.02 -1.53 30.32
C VAL A 199 -11.02 -2.41 31.10
N GLY A 200 -12.00 -3.00 30.42
CA GLY A 200 -12.98 -3.87 31.08
C GLY A 200 -12.33 -5.09 31.75
N GLY A 201 -11.40 -5.75 31.05
CA GLY A 201 -10.62 -6.87 31.58
C GLY A 201 -9.70 -6.45 32.73
N GLY A 202 -9.04 -5.29 32.63
CA GLY A 202 -8.21 -4.73 33.69
C GLY A 202 -8.98 -4.44 34.97
N VAL A 203 -10.16 -3.79 34.85
CA VAL A 203 -11.04 -3.50 35.98
C VAL A 203 -11.57 -4.78 36.61
N TYR A 204 -11.98 -5.76 35.80
CA TYR A 204 -12.40 -7.08 36.30
C TYR A 204 -11.28 -7.78 37.09
N TYR A 205 -10.05 -7.79 36.56
CA TYR A 205 -8.90 -8.39 37.22
C TYR A 205 -8.57 -7.68 38.55
N ALA A 206 -8.57 -6.34 38.55
CA ALA A 206 -8.35 -5.55 39.76
C ALA A 206 -9.44 -5.76 40.82
N ALA A 207 -10.72 -5.79 40.42
CA ALA A 207 -11.81 -6.08 41.35
C ALA A 207 -11.68 -7.48 41.97
N ARG A 208 -11.18 -8.45 41.20
CA ARG A 208 -10.96 -9.81 41.70
C ARG A 208 -9.77 -9.90 42.67
N SER A 209 -8.69 -9.15 42.44
CA SER A 209 -7.53 -9.13 43.34
C SER A 209 -7.85 -8.49 44.70
N VAL A 210 -8.80 -7.56 44.74
CA VAL A 210 -9.32 -6.95 45.98
C VAL A 210 -10.32 -7.87 46.72
N GLY A 211 -10.66 -9.03 46.14
CA GLY A 211 -11.55 -10.01 46.77
C GLY A 211 -13.04 -9.74 46.58
N TRP A 212 -13.43 -8.90 45.60
CA TRP A 212 -14.84 -8.65 45.34
C TRP A 212 -15.54 -9.90 44.76
N ALA A 213 -16.84 -10.02 45.05
CA ALA A 213 -17.68 -11.08 44.49
C ALA A 213 -17.68 -11.03 42.95
N ARG A 214 -17.77 -12.20 42.31
CA ARG A 214 -17.57 -12.33 40.86
C ARG A 214 -18.59 -11.51 40.07
N GLU A 215 -19.82 -11.47 40.56
CA GLU A 215 -20.94 -10.72 39.98
C GLU A 215 -20.64 -9.23 39.95
N ARG A 216 -20.12 -8.68 41.07
CA ARG A 216 -19.76 -7.27 41.18
C ARG A 216 -18.56 -6.91 40.30
N ALA A 217 -17.56 -7.79 40.21
CA ALA A 217 -16.40 -7.58 39.35
C ALA A 217 -16.80 -7.54 37.86
N ILE A 218 -17.72 -8.41 37.43
CA ILE A 218 -18.25 -8.42 36.05
C ILE A 218 -19.03 -7.14 35.77
N LEU A 219 -19.93 -6.74 36.68
CA LEU A 219 -20.72 -5.50 36.53
C LEU A 219 -19.82 -4.26 36.40
N LEU A 220 -18.77 -4.17 37.23
CA LEU A 220 -17.79 -3.08 37.13
C LEU A 220 -17.01 -3.09 35.81
N GLY A 221 -16.57 -4.27 35.35
CA GLY A 221 -15.85 -4.40 34.09
C GLY A 221 -16.71 -3.95 32.89
N ILE A 222 -17.99 -4.33 32.87
CA ILE A 222 -18.95 -3.91 31.85
C ILE A 222 -19.17 -2.39 31.91
N LEU A 223 -19.42 -1.84 33.10
CA LEU A 223 -19.63 -0.41 33.29
C LEU A 223 -18.42 0.41 32.80
N ALA A 224 -17.21 -0.01 33.17
CA ALA A 224 -15.98 0.64 32.73
C ALA A 224 -15.81 0.59 31.20
N GLY A 225 -16.11 -0.57 30.58
CA GLY A 225 -16.10 -0.71 29.13
C GLY A 225 -17.10 0.22 28.42
N VAL A 226 -18.31 0.39 28.97
CA VAL A 226 -19.33 1.31 28.42
C VAL A 226 -18.86 2.76 28.48
N VAL A 227 -18.29 3.20 29.61
CA VAL A 227 -17.78 4.57 29.77
C VAL A 227 -16.67 4.87 28.76
N VAL A 228 -15.73 3.94 28.57
CA VAL A 228 -14.66 4.07 27.56
C VAL A 228 -15.24 4.08 26.15
N GLY A 229 -16.21 3.22 25.86
CA GLY A 229 -16.89 3.17 24.56
C GLY A 229 -17.58 4.49 24.19
N ILE A 230 -18.22 5.16 25.16
CA ILE A 230 -18.83 6.49 24.95
C ILE A 230 -17.74 7.53 24.67
N ALA A 231 -16.64 7.53 25.43
CA ALA A 231 -15.54 8.47 25.25
C ALA A 231 -14.91 8.35 23.84
N ASP A 232 -14.63 7.12 23.39
CA ASP A 232 -14.10 6.86 22.04
C ASP A 232 -15.12 7.24 20.94
N SER A 233 -16.42 7.03 21.19
CA SER A 233 -17.48 7.43 20.25
C SER A 233 -17.54 8.95 20.04
N VAL A 234 -17.41 9.73 21.12
CA VAL A 234 -17.33 11.20 21.04
C VAL A 234 -16.08 11.64 20.29
N LEU A 235 -14.94 10.98 20.53
CA LEU A 235 -13.70 11.26 19.81
C LEU A 235 -13.84 11.02 18.30
N LEU A 236 -14.46 9.90 17.91
CA LEU A 236 -14.76 9.58 16.51
C LEU A 236 -15.71 10.60 15.87
N TRP A 237 -16.69 11.09 16.63
CA TRP A 237 -17.60 12.14 16.16
C TRP A 237 -16.85 13.45 15.89
N ILE A 238 -16.02 13.93 16.83
CA ILE A 238 -15.18 15.12 16.65
C ILE A 238 -14.25 14.95 15.43
N PHE A 239 -13.66 13.77 15.27
CA PHE A 239 -12.80 13.46 14.13
C PHE A 239 -13.57 13.50 12.79
N LYS A 240 -14.80 12.95 12.74
CA LYS A 240 -15.68 13.05 11.55
C LYS A 240 -16.04 14.49 11.23
N VAL A 241 -16.38 15.30 12.23
CA VAL A 241 -16.68 16.72 12.05
C VAL A 241 -15.46 17.47 11.52
N ARG A 242 -14.27 17.19 12.06
CA ARG A 242 -13.01 17.78 11.61
C ARG A 242 -12.67 17.38 10.17
N LEU A 243 -12.83 16.11 9.81
CA LEU A 243 -12.64 15.62 8.43
C LEU A 243 -13.60 16.30 7.44
N LYS A 244 -14.88 16.45 7.80
CA LYS A 244 -15.86 17.16 6.96
C LYS A 244 -15.45 18.63 6.79
N LYS A 245 -14.96 19.28 7.86
CA LYS A 245 -14.47 20.66 7.81
C LYS A 245 -13.22 20.80 6.93
N ASP A 246 -12.23 19.92 7.08
CA ASP A 246 -11.01 19.95 6.28
C ASP A 246 -11.30 19.70 4.79
N ARG A 247 -12.24 18.81 4.46
CA ARG A 247 -12.72 18.61 3.08
C ARG A 247 -13.41 19.87 2.53
N ARG A 248 -14.24 20.55 3.34
CA ARG A 248 -14.87 21.82 2.93
C ARG A 248 -13.85 22.94 2.78
N ASP A 249 -12.87 23.05 3.67
CA ASP A 249 -11.85 24.10 3.62
C ASP A 249 -10.88 23.90 2.46
N THR A 250 -10.51 22.64 2.16
CA THR A 250 -9.73 22.31 0.96
C THR A 250 -10.52 22.56 -0.32
N ALA A 251 -11.81 22.21 -0.38
CA ALA A 251 -12.68 22.55 -1.49
C ALA A 251 -12.79 24.08 -1.70
N ARG A 252 -12.97 24.85 -0.61
CA ARG A 252 -12.99 26.32 -0.66
C ARG A 252 -11.66 26.92 -1.12
N ARG A 253 -10.54 26.39 -0.64
CA ARG A 253 -9.20 26.79 -1.12
C ARG A 253 -9.03 26.50 -2.61
N ARG A 254 -9.49 25.35 -3.10
CA ARG A 254 -9.47 25.00 -4.53
C ARG A 254 -10.27 25.99 -5.38
N VAL A 255 -11.49 26.32 -4.95
CA VAL A 255 -12.31 27.33 -5.66
C VAL A 255 -11.61 28.69 -5.70
N ARG A 256 -10.96 29.11 -4.61
CA ARG A 256 -10.21 30.37 -4.56
C ARG A 256 -8.98 30.36 -5.47
N LEU A 257 -8.22 29.26 -5.51
CA LEU A 257 -7.06 29.12 -6.37
C LEU A 257 -7.45 29.10 -7.85
N ASN A 258 -8.51 28.39 -8.22
CA ASN A 258 -9.02 28.35 -9.59
C ASN A 258 -9.59 29.71 -10.04
N LYS A 259 -10.13 30.52 -9.11
CA LYS A 259 -10.63 31.87 -9.41
C LYS A 259 -9.50 32.91 -9.62
N GLY A 260 -8.26 32.58 -9.25
CA GLY A 260 -7.12 33.50 -9.28
C GLY A 260 -6.23 33.42 -10.53
N SER A 261 -6.25 32.32 -11.30
CA SER A 261 -5.33 32.15 -12.44
C SER A 261 -5.91 32.49 -13.82
N ALA A 262 -7.23 32.69 -13.94
CA ALA A 262 -7.91 32.97 -15.21
C ALA A 262 -8.64 34.33 -15.24
N GLY A 263 -8.32 35.23 -14.32
CA GLY A 263 -8.85 36.60 -14.34
C GLY A 263 -8.20 37.42 -15.45
N ILE A 264 -8.54 37.14 -16.71
CA ILE A 264 -8.34 38.09 -17.81
C ILE A 264 -9.26 39.27 -17.50
N PRO A 265 -8.72 40.48 -17.23
CA PRO A 265 -9.55 41.65 -16.98
C PRO A 265 -10.29 42.02 -18.27
N GLY A 266 -11.55 41.57 -18.42
CA GLY A 266 -12.39 41.96 -19.57
C GLY A 266 -13.62 41.11 -19.88
N SER A 267 -13.75 39.86 -19.38
CA SER A 267 -14.81 38.95 -19.86
C SER A 267 -15.90 38.59 -18.83
N ALA A 268 -16.17 39.46 -17.85
CA ALA A 268 -17.19 39.21 -16.82
C ALA A 268 -18.55 39.80 -17.23
N LYS A 269 -19.30 39.14 -18.12
CA LYS A 269 -20.76 39.44 -18.21
C LYS A 269 -21.70 38.34 -18.70
N VAL A 270 -21.25 37.15 -19.10
CA VAL A 270 -22.20 36.16 -19.64
C VAL A 270 -21.90 34.80 -19.05
N LEU A 271 -22.92 34.15 -18.50
CA LEU A 271 -22.95 32.81 -17.89
C LEU A 271 -22.76 32.75 -16.36
N SER A 272 -23.58 33.48 -15.62
CA SER A 272 -24.11 32.99 -14.34
C SER A 272 -25.39 32.21 -14.63
N LEU A 273 -25.25 30.94 -15.02
CA LEU A 273 -26.38 30.00 -15.10
C LEU A 273 -26.58 29.39 -13.72
N GLY A 274 -27.78 29.59 -13.19
CA GLY A 274 -28.22 29.19 -11.86
C GLY A 274 -28.00 27.70 -11.60
N GLY A 275 -27.30 27.43 -10.50
CA GLY A 275 -27.16 26.12 -9.90
C GLY A 275 -27.44 26.26 -8.40
N GLU A 276 -28.62 26.76 -8.07
CA GLU A 276 -29.23 26.61 -6.75
C GLU A 276 -29.68 25.14 -6.63
N GLY A 277 -28.70 24.27 -6.35
CA GLY A 277 -28.96 22.93 -5.84
C GLY A 277 -29.02 23.00 -4.33
N GLU A 278 -30.16 23.42 -3.78
CA GLU A 278 -30.58 23.09 -2.43
C GLU A 278 -30.75 21.57 -2.35
N GLY A 279 -29.64 20.88 -2.07
CA GLY A 279 -29.66 19.51 -1.60
C GLY A 279 -29.88 19.52 -0.10
N GLU A 280 -31.14 19.59 0.30
CA GLU A 280 -31.61 19.04 1.57
C GLU A 280 -31.06 17.62 1.74
N GLY A 281 -30.51 17.33 2.91
CA GLY A 281 -29.92 16.04 3.21
C GLY A 281 -29.45 15.97 4.64
N GLU A 282 -30.35 15.44 5.47
CA GLU A 282 -30.12 14.90 6.83
C GLU A 282 -30.13 15.91 7.98
N GLY A 283 -31.35 16.35 8.30
CA GLY A 283 -31.78 16.46 9.69
C GLY A 283 -32.11 15.08 10.23
N GLU A 284 -31.14 14.40 10.83
CA GLU A 284 -31.36 13.32 11.80
C GLU A 284 -30.19 13.31 12.79
N SER A 285 -30.25 14.19 13.80
CA SER A 285 -29.56 13.98 15.08
C SER A 285 -30.15 14.93 16.14
N GLU A 286 -31.46 14.88 16.31
CA GLU A 286 -32.18 15.48 17.46
C GLU A 286 -32.98 14.39 18.20
N VAL A 287 -32.45 13.17 18.29
CA VAL A 287 -33.04 12.10 19.11
C VAL A 287 -31.96 11.25 19.80
N ILE A 288 -30.91 11.87 20.34
CA ILE A 288 -30.13 11.30 21.47
C ILE A 288 -29.59 12.47 22.30
N ALA A 289 -30.49 13.32 22.80
CA ALA A 289 -30.22 14.28 23.86
C ALA A 289 -31.33 14.15 24.92
N ALA A 290 -31.54 12.91 25.37
CA ALA A 290 -32.42 12.57 26.48
C ALA A 290 -31.82 11.37 27.21
N LEU A 291 -30.57 11.52 27.67
CA LEU A 291 -29.99 10.68 28.71
C LEU A 291 -29.02 11.56 29.51
N GLU A 292 -29.52 11.93 30.68
CA GLU A 292 -28.79 12.35 31.89
C GLU A 292 -28.00 13.67 31.85
N GLU A 293 -28.69 14.73 32.28
CA GLU A 293 -28.12 15.74 33.18
C GLU A 293 -27.45 15.04 34.38
N VAL A 294 -26.13 14.92 34.35
CA VAL A 294 -25.33 14.89 35.58
C VAL A 294 -24.60 16.22 35.65
N ASP A 295 -25.18 17.09 36.45
CA ASP A 295 -24.69 18.40 36.80
C ASP A 295 -23.36 18.26 37.57
N VAL A 296 -22.24 18.53 36.89
CA VAL A 296 -20.94 18.74 37.54
C VAL A 296 -20.50 20.16 37.21
N THR A 297 -20.99 21.08 38.03
CA THR A 297 -20.48 22.42 38.17
C THR A 297 -19.07 22.38 38.76
N SER A 298 -18.09 22.93 38.04
CA SER A 298 -17.20 24.00 38.57
C SER A 298 -16.09 24.39 37.59
N ALA A 299 -16.17 25.65 37.15
CA ALA A 299 -15.08 26.63 37.03
C ALA A 299 -13.82 26.32 36.21
N SER A 300 -13.58 27.11 35.16
CA SER A 300 -12.64 28.24 35.24
C SER A 300 -12.38 28.84 33.85
N ALA A 301 -12.55 30.16 33.78
CA ALA A 301 -12.46 30.97 32.58
C ALA A 301 -11.02 31.14 32.05
N SER A 302 -10.88 31.24 30.73
CA SER A 302 -9.94 32.20 30.13
C SER A 302 -10.28 32.41 28.66
N ALA A 303 -10.86 33.57 28.37
CA ALA A 303 -11.09 34.08 27.03
C ALA A 303 -9.79 34.70 26.50
N SER A 304 -9.36 34.34 25.29
CA SER A 304 -8.46 35.18 24.51
C SER A 304 -8.88 35.22 23.04
N THR A 305 -9.13 36.44 22.59
CA THR A 305 -9.57 36.82 21.24
C THR A 305 -8.33 36.94 20.33
N PRO A 306 -8.29 36.34 19.13
CA PRO A 306 -7.15 36.55 18.24
C PRO A 306 -7.30 37.86 17.43
N ALA A 307 -6.31 38.74 17.59
CA ALA A 307 -6.16 40.01 16.89
C ALA A 307 -5.94 39.82 15.37
N LYS A 308 -6.64 40.64 14.56
CA LYS A 308 -6.48 40.72 13.11
C LYS A 308 -5.10 41.29 12.75
N ARG A 309 -4.22 40.46 12.18
CA ARG A 309 -2.96 40.90 11.57
C ARG A 309 -3.23 41.57 10.21
N THR A 310 -3.08 42.89 10.15
CA THR A 310 -3.05 43.68 8.92
C THR A 310 -1.67 43.61 8.28
N LEU A 311 -1.57 42.90 7.15
CA LEU A 311 -0.34 42.69 6.41
C LEU A 311 -0.21 43.82 5.37
N ARG A 312 0.54 44.88 5.71
CA ARG A 312 0.89 45.96 4.77
C ARG A 312 2.10 45.53 3.94
N LEU A 313 1.87 45.23 2.66
CA LEU A 313 2.94 45.01 1.69
C LEU A 313 3.59 46.35 1.32
N ARG A 314 4.86 46.53 1.73
CA ARG A 314 5.72 47.63 1.29
C ARG A 314 6.15 47.39 -0.16
N ARG A 315 5.73 48.25 -1.09
CA ARG A 315 6.34 48.33 -2.43
C ARG A 315 7.70 49.01 -2.31
N LYS A 316 8.76 48.36 -2.81
CA LYS A 316 10.07 48.98 -3.05
C LYS A 316 9.97 49.87 -4.29
N PRO A 317 10.50 51.11 -4.27
CA PRO A 317 10.72 51.87 -5.49
C PRO A 317 11.93 51.29 -6.24
N LEU A 318 11.78 51.11 -7.54
CA LEU A 318 12.88 50.86 -8.47
C LEU A 318 13.56 52.21 -8.73
N SER A 319 14.86 52.27 -8.48
CA SER A 319 15.77 53.32 -8.96
C SER A 319 16.41 52.88 -10.26
#